data_AF-A0A816HKS0-F1
#
_entry.id   AF-A0A816HKS0-F1
#
_cell.length_a   1.000
_cell.length_b   1.000
_cell.length_c   1.000
_cell.angle_alpha   90.00
_cell.angle_beta   90.00
_cell.angle_gamma   90.00
#
_symmetry.space_group_name_H-M   'P 1'
#
loop_
_entity.id
_entity.type
_entity.pdbx_description
1 polymer ?
#
loop_
_entity_poly.entity_id
_entity_poly.type
_entity_poly.pdbx_seq_one_letter_code
_entity_poly.pdbx_strand_id
1 'polypeptide(L)'
;ACLFPPNTIGARLDSFARRALWDVGLDYRHGTGHGVGCCLNVHEGPQSIGTRIRSDSYLLPGMILSDEPGFYCEDKFGIRIENCVLVVKQKSKVCI
;
A
#
# COMPACT_ATOMS: atom_id res chain seq x y z
N ALA A 1 5.62 9.48 -2.17
CA ALA A 1 4.19 9.88 -2.12
C ALA A 1 3.56 9.63 -3.48
N CYS A 2 2.39 8.98 -3.53
CA CYS A 2 1.64 8.70 -4.76
C CYS A 2 0.41 9.61 -4.83
N LEU A 3 0.11 10.17 -6.01
CA LEU A 3 -1.13 10.88 -6.27
C LEU A 3 -2.03 9.98 -7.12
N PHE A 4 -3.28 9.81 -6.69
CA PHE A 4 -4.25 8.97 -7.36
C PHE A 4 -5.63 9.64 -7.36
N PRO A 5 -6.49 9.36 -8.37
CA PRO A 5 -7.86 9.86 -8.39
C PRO A 5 -8.67 9.40 -7.16
N PRO A 6 -9.69 10.16 -6.72
CA PRO A 6 -10.61 9.67 -5.70
C PRO A 6 -11.27 8.37 -6.14
N ASN A 7 -11.73 7.57 -5.17
CA ASN A 7 -12.34 6.26 -5.42
C ASN A 7 -11.40 5.24 -6.10
N THR A 8 -10.09 5.40 -5.90
CA THR A 8 -9.10 4.38 -6.29
C THR A 8 -9.05 3.28 -5.25
N ILE A 9 -9.11 2.02 -5.67
CA ILE A 9 -8.88 0.86 -4.80
C ILE A 9 -7.38 0.66 -4.56
N GLY A 10 -6.99 0.19 -3.37
CA GLY A 10 -5.57 0.06 -3.01
C GLY A 10 -4.79 -0.93 -3.86
N ALA A 11 -5.42 -1.97 -4.40
CA ALA A 11 -4.80 -2.92 -5.34
C ALA A 11 -4.18 -2.24 -6.58
N ARG A 12 -4.70 -1.08 -7.01
CA ARG A 12 -4.14 -0.32 -8.15
C ARG A 12 -2.81 0.37 -7.83
N LEU A 13 -2.44 0.46 -6.55
CA LEU A 13 -1.21 1.13 -6.11
C LEU A 13 -0.08 0.14 -5.79
N ASP A 14 -0.38 -1.15 -5.59
CA ASP A 14 0.57 -2.17 -5.12
C ASP A 14 1.79 -2.32 -6.06
N SER A 15 1.58 -2.28 -7.38
CA SER A 15 2.66 -2.39 -8.35
C SER A 15 3.69 -1.26 -8.27
N PHE A 16 3.34 -0.09 -7.71
CA PHE A 16 4.32 0.99 -7.51
C PHE A 16 5.40 0.61 -6.52
N ALA A 17 5.06 -0.13 -5.46
CA ALA A 17 6.02 -0.59 -4.46
C ALA A 17 6.90 -1.73 -4.97
N ARG A 18 6.39 -2.53 -5.92
CA ARG A 18 7.12 -3.66 -6.52
C ARG A 18 8.02 -3.28 -7.68
N ARG A 19 7.76 -2.13 -8.35
CA ARG A 19 8.38 -1.78 -9.63
C ARG A 19 9.89 -1.96 -9.65
N ALA A 20 10.58 -1.40 -8.65
CA ALA A 20 12.04 -1.45 -8.58
C ALA A 20 12.59 -2.87 -8.37
N LEU A 21 11.87 -3.72 -7.63
CA LEU A 21 12.24 -5.13 -7.46
C LEU A 21 12.01 -5.93 -8.75
N TRP A 22 10.86 -5.71 -9.41
CA TRP A 22 10.54 -6.37 -10.68
C TRP A 22 11.52 -6.01 -11.80
N ASP A 23 12.02 -4.78 -11.84
CA ASP A 23 13.03 -4.34 -12.82
C ASP A 23 14.34 -5.15 -12.74
N VAL A 24 14.60 -5.83 -11.60
CA VAL A 24 15.76 -6.72 -11.38
C VAL A 24 15.36 -8.18 -11.13
N GLY A 25 14.12 -8.56 -11.44
CA GLY A 25 13.63 -9.94 -11.32
C GLY A 25 13.37 -10.43 -9.89
N LEU A 26 13.17 -9.52 -8.94
CA LEU A 26 12.89 -9.82 -7.53
C LEU A 26 11.44 -9.49 -7.16
N ASP A 27 10.94 -10.04 -6.05
CA ASP A 27 9.60 -9.74 -5.51
C ASP A 27 9.51 -10.06 -3.99
N TYR A 28 8.39 -9.71 -3.35
CA TYR A 28 8.02 -10.11 -1.98
C TYR A 28 6.64 -10.76 -1.90
N ARG A 29 6.49 -11.75 -1.00
CA ARG A 29 5.35 -12.67 -0.96
C ARG A 29 4.21 -12.25 -0.03
N HIS A 30 4.05 -10.94 0.21
CA HIS A 30 2.94 -10.37 0.99
C HIS A 30 2.35 -9.13 0.30
N GLY A 31 1.27 -8.57 0.84
CA GLY A 31 0.69 -7.30 0.37
C GLY A 31 1.61 -6.13 0.70
N THR A 32 1.52 -5.04 -0.05
CA THR A 32 2.27 -3.80 0.22
C THR A 32 1.79 -3.08 1.48
N GLY A 33 0.54 -3.29 1.91
CA GLY A 33 0.04 -2.74 3.15
C GLY A 33 -1.40 -3.14 3.48
N HIS A 34 -1.82 -2.78 4.68
CA HIS A 34 -3.15 -3.05 5.25
C HIS A 34 -3.69 -1.82 5.98
N GLY A 35 -5.00 -1.75 6.21
CA GLY A 35 -5.56 -0.72 7.08
C GLY A 35 -5.16 -0.92 8.54
N VAL A 36 -5.17 0.17 9.31
CA VAL A 36 -4.81 0.21 10.73
C VAL A 36 -5.92 0.88 11.53
N GLY A 37 -6.48 0.18 12.52
CA GLY A 37 -7.54 0.69 13.38
C GLY A 37 -7.03 1.61 14.50
N CYS A 38 -7.87 2.56 14.93
CA CYS A 38 -7.56 3.46 16.05
C CYS A 38 -7.89 2.78 17.38
N CYS A 39 -6.86 2.39 18.16
CA CYS A 39 -7.03 1.58 19.38
C CYS A 39 -7.82 0.28 19.14
N LEU A 40 -7.73 -0.27 17.93
CA LEU A 40 -8.37 -1.50 17.47
C LEU A 40 -7.33 -2.41 16.81
N ASN A 41 -7.75 -3.26 15.86
CA ASN A 41 -6.86 -4.20 15.20
C ASN A 41 -5.79 -3.46 14.38
N VAL A 42 -4.54 -3.89 14.52
CA VAL A 42 -3.43 -3.38 13.69
C VAL A 42 -3.62 -3.75 12.22
N HIS A 43 -4.23 -4.91 11.96
CA HIS A 43 -4.67 -5.34 10.63
C HIS A 43 -6.18 -5.15 10.52
N GLU A 44 -6.61 -3.99 10.01
CA GLU A 44 -8.02 -3.64 9.89
C GLU A 44 -8.41 -3.47 8.40
N GLY A 45 -9.46 -4.17 7.99
CA GLY A 45 -10.08 -3.96 6.68
C GLY A 45 -11.16 -2.87 6.72
N PRO A 46 -11.84 -2.59 5.58
CA PRO A 46 -11.73 -3.32 4.32
C PRO A 46 -10.55 -2.87 3.43
N GLN A 47 -9.99 -1.68 3.65
CA GLN A 47 -8.92 -1.13 2.80
C GLN A 47 -7.60 -1.90 2.96
N SER A 48 -6.91 -2.13 1.84
CA SER A 48 -5.58 -2.74 1.79
C SER A 48 -4.87 -2.42 0.48
N ILE A 49 -3.55 -2.55 0.45
CA ILE A 49 -2.71 -2.39 -0.74
C ILE A 49 -2.04 -3.74 -0.97
N GLY A 50 -2.42 -4.45 -2.02
CA GLY A 50 -1.94 -5.81 -2.26
C GLY A 50 -2.31 -6.36 -3.62
N THR A 51 -1.53 -7.31 -4.12
CA THR A 51 -1.87 -8.11 -5.32
C THR A 51 -3.12 -8.96 -5.13
N ARG A 52 -3.35 -9.44 -3.90
CA ARG A 52 -4.58 -10.16 -3.54
C ARG A 52 -5.68 -9.14 -3.27
N ILE A 53 -6.68 -9.10 -4.15
CA ILE A 53 -7.89 -8.30 -3.95
C ILE A 53 -8.67 -8.92 -2.79
N ARG A 54 -8.47 -8.37 -1.59
CA ARG A 54 -9.24 -8.75 -0.38
C ARG A 54 -10.56 -7.99 -0.27
N SER A 55 -10.64 -6.84 -0.93
CA SER A 55 -11.78 -5.93 -0.94
C SER A 55 -11.67 -4.97 -2.11
N ASP A 56 -12.82 -4.56 -2.65
CA ASP A 56 -12.93 -3.49 -3.65
C ASP A 56 -13.18 -2.11 -3.01
N SER A 57 -12.89 -1.97 -1.71
CA SER A 57 -13.06 -0.71 -1.00
C SER A 57 -12.12 0.37 -1.54
N TYR A 58 -12.67 1.58 -1.66
CA TYR A 58 -11.93 2.75 -2.07
C TYR A 58 -11.03 3.26 -0.95
N LEU A 59 -9.85 3.77 -1.32
CA LEU A 59 -9.02 4.57 -0.43
C LEU A 59 -9.65 5.96 -0.30
N LEU A 60 -10.13 6.27 0.90
CA LEU A 60 -10.80 7.54 1.21
C LEU A 60 -9.98 8.38 2.19
N PRO A 61 -10.06 9.72 2.13
CA PRO A 61 -9.40 10.59 3.08
C PRO A 61 -9.75 10.25 4.53
N GLY A 62 -8.76 10.21 5.41
CA GLY A 62 -8.92 9.82 6.82
C GLY A 62 -8.55 8.37 7.12
N MET A 63 -8.46 7.50 6.11
CA MET A 63 -7.99 6.12 6.30
C MET A 63 -6.48 6.10 6.60
N ILE A 64 -6.09 5.27 7.56
CA ILE A 64 -4.68 4.96 7.88
C ILE A 64 -4.36 3.59 7.30
N LEU A 65 -3.23 3.48 6.61
CA LEU A 65 -2.70 2.23 6.05
C LEU A 65 -1.21 2.08 6.38
N SER A 66 -0.71 0.86 6.42
CA SER A 66 0.73 0.60 6.30
C SER A 66 1.21 0.79 4.85
N ASP A 67 2.47 1.20 4.69
CA ASP A 67 3.25 1.16 3.46
C ASP A 67 4.56 0.42 3.80
N GLU A 68 4.60 -0.88 3.45
CA GLU A 68 5.57 -1.84 4.00
C GLU A 68 6.21 -2.79 2.97
N PRO A 69 6.76 -2.30 1.84
CA PRO A 69 7.48 -3.15 0.90
C PRO A 69 8.66 -3.86 1.59
N GLY A 70 8.94 -5.08 1.15
CA GLY A 70 10.03 -5.88 1.66
C GLY A 70 10.78 -6.65 0.57
N PHE A 71 11.88 -7.26 0.96
CA PHE A 71 12.60 -8.26 0.19
C PHE A 71 13.26 -9.24 1.15
N TYR A 72 13.18 -10.53 0.84
CA TYR A 72 13.69 -11.58 1.70
C TYR A 72 14.56 -12.52 0.86
N CYS A 73 15.85 -12.57 1.17
CA CYS A 73 16.80 -13.50 0.59
C CYS A 73 16.94 -14.68 1.54
N GLU A 74 16.41 -15.83 1.11
CA GLU A 74 16.41 -17.08 1.86
C GLU A 74 17.81 -17.40 2.40
N ASP A 75 17.87 -17.79 3.67
CA ASP A 75 19.09 -18.12 4.42
C ASP A 75 20.17 -17.04 4.47
N LYS A 76 19.82 -15.77 4.14
CA LYS A 76 20.76 -14.65 4.21
C LYS A 76 20.25 -13.51 5.05
N PHE A 77 19.26 -12.76 4.55
CA PHE A 77 18.75 -11.56 5.21
C PHE A 77 17.35 -11.20 4.72
N GLY A 78 16.69 -10.33 5.47
CA GLY A 78 15.42 -9.71 5.09
C GLY A 78 15.46 -8.21 5.33
N ILE A 79 14.76 -7.47 4.48
CA ILE A 79 14.57 -6.03 4.59
C ILE A 79 13.07 -5.76 4.48
N ARG A 80 12.54 -4.95 5.38
CA ARG A 80 11.22 -4.32 5.26
C ARG A 80 11.32 -2.90 5.78
N ILE A 81 10.76 -1.95 5.06
CA ILE A 81 10.66 -0.56 5.50
C ILE A 81 9.18 -0.24 5.56
N GLU A 82 8.70 0.07 6.76
CA GLU A 82 7.28 0.14 7.09
C GLU A 82 6.97 1.45 7.80
N ASN A 83 5.97 2.17 7.27
CA ASN A 83 5.39 3.36 7.90
C ASN A 83 3.86 3.27 7.91
N CYS A 84 3.24 3.90 8.91
CA CYS A 84 1.82 4.23 8.87
C CYS A 84 1.61 5.54 8.10
N VAL A 85 0.73 5.53 7.11
CA VAL A 85 0.42 6.66 6.25
C VAL A 85 -1.07 7.00 6.29
N LEU A 86 -1.37 8.30 6.23
CA LEU A 86 -2.73 8.83 6.19
C LEU A 86 -3.12 9.19 4.75
N VAL A 87 -4.28 8.73 4.29
CA VAL A 87 -4.86 9.20 3.03
C VAL A 87 -5.38 10.61 3.24
N VAL A 88 -4.87 11.56 2.46
CA VAL A 88 -5.22 12.98 2.54
C VAL A 88 -5.74 13.50 1.21
N LYS A 89 -6.59 14.54 1.25
CA LYS A 89 -6.98 15.27 0.04
C LYS A 89 -5.79 16.08 -0.46
N GLN A 90 -5.53 16.05 -1.76
CA GLN A 90 -4.56 16.92 -2.42
C GLN A 90 -5.27 17.82 -3.43
N LYS A 91 -4.90 19.11 -3.49
CA LYS A 91 -5.44 20.01 -4.52
C LYS A 91 -4.99 19.51 -5.89
N SER A 92 -5.96 19.29 -6.78
CA SER A 92 -5.66 18.98 -8.18
C SER A 92 -4.83 20.11 -8.78
N LYS A 93 -3.71 19.76 -9.41
CA LYS A 93 -2.97 20.66 -10.29
C LYS A 93 -3.50 20.64 -11.73
N VAL A 94 -4.43 19.72 -12.02
CA VAL A 94 -5.05 19.59 -13.33
C VAL A 94 -6.29 20.48 -13.35
N CYS A 95 -6.28 21.48 -14.22
CA CYS A 95 -7.45 22.25 -14.63
C CYS A 95 -8.22 21.41 -15.65
N ILE A 96 -9.30 20.76 -15.22
CA ILE A 96 -10.33 20.19 -16.10
C ILE A 96 -11.66 20.76 -15.65
#